data_AF-A0A0C3A4T1-F1
#
_entry.id   AF-A0A0C3A4T1-F1
#
_cell.length_a   1.000
_cell.length_b   1.000
_cell.length_c   1.000
_cell.angle_alpha   90.00
_cell.angle_beta   90.00
_cell.angle_gamma   90.00
#
_symmetry.space_group_name_H-M   'P 1'
#
loop_
_entity.id
_entity.type
_entity.pdbx_description
1 polymer ?
#
loop_
_entity_poly.entity_id
_entity_poly.type
_entity_poly.pdbx_seq_one_letter_code
_entity_poly.pdbx_strand_id
1 'polypeptide(L)'
;MSLVAVRIELPAYSHSFTVVVPETSTVRDVKQAIFATCVGHPQSEGQRIIWRGRYLFDEEKVTDLWSSLDEQRILHLSVQPSAWTSAPPGSHEASPPSPRISSTHVLGSQSRTIPPQSSTDPVPDETLAFIRLKHWQALYILSKSTLCPPEDIPDVPTKRSLAKLALERRGYVWPTTLDSDYPPCFPTSQGHVDYDIVTISGQSYLALREPTGIPSAIQLHALKVLTYTFSILSLPPIPSPPPTVTVPETPSIPPEVNELLQHLGLPPLRAIPNVNVDATPQLGPVPDGPAVAEQQGANLLREIPIRALLAPLLMVVLRTVLLLYFFAPTRKPILGLCIAAWIIYEMWTHVRIVILRPLNQGNGDVAGADNGDRAAPAPAPPTQPNAQGDGQVPPEPRAPNTDTIHPPAQGPPVPGQSNGLIDTLALMNVHNENKLLWPTQPTRVADPLSFTQKATIFLSLIIATLHPELYNRRRTALRQREGRLRTEMNAMERTPEAMESGEPNEEELRKQRYREQLQIQHARRPLWVKEYVLRVRGGDWIDE
;
A
#
# COMPACT_ATOMS: atom_id res chain seq x y z
N MET A 1 24.10 1.05 -40.67
CA MET A 1 23.26 0.34 -39.67
C MET A 1 22.14 1.27 -39.29
N SER A 2 20.89 0.86 -39.45
CA SER A 2 19.73 1.68 -39.08
C SER A 2 19.65 1.76 -37.54
N LEU A 3 19.48 2.96 -37.02
CA LEU A 3 19.32 3.23 -35.59
C LEU A 3 17.84 3.44 -35.29
N VAL A 4 17.39 2.84 -34.19
CA VAL A 4 16.02 2.90 -33.70
C VAL A 4 15.98 3.72 -32.43
N ALA A 5 15.17 4.77 -32.44
CA ALA A 5 14.78 5.46 -31.23
C ALA A 5 13.66 4.67 -30.51
N VAL A 6 13.92 4.29 -29.26
CA VAL A 6 12.97 3.62 -28.37
C VAL A 6 12.67 4.54 -27.19
N ARG A 7 11.40 4.85 -26.96
CA ARG A 7 10.96 5.66 -25.82
C ARG A 7 10.78 4.77 -24.61
N ILE A 8 11.50 5.07 -23.54
CA ILE A 8 11.45 4.36 -22.26
C ILE A 8 10.62 5.20 -21.29
N GLU A 9 9.59 4.60 -20.72
CA GLU A 9 8.74 5.21 -19.69
C GLU A 9 9.00 4.55 -18.34
N LEU A 10 9.21 5.34 -17.29
CA LEU A 10 9.37 4.93 -15.89
C LEU A 10 8.13 5.36 -15.12
N PRO A 11 7.07 4.52 -15.04
CA PRO A 11 5.80 4.93 -14.46
C PRO A 11 5.92 5.36 -13.00
N ALA A 12 6.80 4.71 -12.22
CA ALA A 12 7.01 5.01 -10.81
C ALA A 12 7.54 6.44 -10.56
N TYR A 13 8.23 7.03 -11.54
CA TYR A 13 8.89 8.34 -11.41
C TYR A 13 8.28 9.40 -12.33
N SER A 14 7.20 9.07 -13.06
CA SER A 14 6.60 9.94 -14.10
C SER A 14 7.65 10.49 -15.07
N HIS A 15 8.68 9.71 -15.36
CA HIS A 15 9.82 10.11 -16.18
C HIS A 15 9.84 9.31 -17.48
N SER A 16 10.15 9.95 -18.60
CA SER A 16 10.35 9.27 -19.87
C SER A 16 11.53 9.85 -20.62
N PHE A 17 12.32 9.00 -21.25
CA PHE A 17 13.46 9.40 -22.08
C PHE A 17 13.55 8.49 -23.31
N THR A 18 14.44 8.81 -24.23
CA THR A 18 14.63 8.02 -25.46
C THR A 18 16.02 7.43 -25.46
N VAL A 19 16.13 6.14 -25.79
CA VAL A 19 17.40 5.48 -26.07
C VAL A 19 17.50 5.17 -27.56
N VAL A 20 18.69 5.31 -28.12
CA VAL A 20 18.95 5.03 -29.54
C VAL A 20 19.81 3.77 -29.61
N VAL A 21 19.28 2.72 -30.25
CA VAL A 21 19.95 1.42 -30.37
C VAL A 21 19.91 0.92 -31.82
N PRO A 22 20.87 0.10 -32.27
CA PRO A 22 20.80 -0.53 -33.60
C PRO A 22 19.56 -1.42 -33.77
N GLU A 23 18.99 -1.54 -34.97
CA GLU A 23 17.84 -2.45 -35.24
C GLU A 23 18.12 -3.92 -34.88
N THR A 24 19.37 -4.34 -35.02
CA THR A 24 19.82 -5.71 -34.74
C THR A 24 20.13 -5.94 -33.26
N SER A 25 19.90 -4.96 -32.40
CA SER A 25 20.18 -5.04 -30.97
C SER A 25 19.18 -5.94 -30.24
N THR A 26 19.62 -6.48 -29.13
CA THR A 26 18.82 -7.29 -28.20
C THR A 26 18.26 -6.43 -27.06
N VAL A 27 17.28 -6.95 -26.32
CA VAL A 27 16.76 -6.29 -25.12
C VAL A 27 17.87 -6.07 -24.08
N ARG A 28 18.87 -6.96 -24.01
CA ARG A 28 20.07 -6.74 -23.18
C ARG A 28 20.83 -5.47 -23.57
N ASP A 29 21.00 -5.22 -24.86
CA ASP A 29 21.65 -4.00 -25.36
C ASP A 29 20.82 -2.76 -25.04
N VAL A 30 19.48 -2.87 -25.10
CA VAL A 30 18.56 -1.80 -24.66
C VAL A 30 18.74 -1.52 -23.17
N LYS A 31 18.84 -2.55 -22.31
CA LYS A 31 19.12 -2.38 -20.87
C LYS A 31 20.45 -1.69 -20.61
N GLN A 32 21.48 -2.02 -21.40
CA GLN A 32 22.78 -1.37 -21.30
C GLN A 32 22.71 0.10 -21.75
N ALA A 33 21.96 0.41 -22.81
CA ALA A 33 21.71 1.77 -23.25
C ALA A 33 20.91 2.58 -22.21
N ILE A 34 19.94 1.96 -21.54
CA ILE A 34 19.21 2.54 -20.40
C ILE A 34 20.16 2.86 -19.26
N PHE A 35 21.05 1.93 -18.86
CA PHE A 35 22.03 2.17 -17.81
C PHE A 35 22.92 3.39 -18.12
N ALA A 36 23.34 3.54 -19.39
CA ALA A 36 24.18 4.66 -19.81
C ALA A 36 23.43 6.01 -19.87
N THR A 37 22.14 6.01 -20.19
CA THR A 37 21.38 7.23 -20.50
C THR A 37 20.47 7.69 -19.35
N CYS A 38 19.96 6.77 -18.54
CA CYS A 38 19.03 7.06 -17.47
C CYS A 38 19.75 7.69 -16.27
N VAL A 39 19.21 8.79 -15.75
CA VAL A 39 19.61 9.34 -14.45
C VAL A 39 19.41 8.28 -13.37
N GLY A 40 20.37 8.13 -12.45
CA GLY A 40 20.38 7.06 -11.44
C GLY A 40 21.13 5.78 -11.85
N HIS A 41 21.47 5.65 -13.15
CA HIS A 41 22.25 4.53 -13.71
C HIS A 41 21.81 3.15 -13.19
N PRO A 42 20.56 2.74 -13.47
CA PRO A 42 20.02 1.48 -12.94
C PRO A 42 20.73 0.28 -13.57
N GLN A 43 21.31 -0.61 -12.76
CA GLN A 43 22.03 -1.80 -13.23
C GLN A 43 21.13 -2.71 -14.09
N SER A 44 21.68 -3.24 -15.18
CA SER A 44 20.93 -4.06 -16.16
C SER A 44 20.25 -5.28 -15.55
N GLU A 45 20.83 -5.90 -14.51
CA GLU A 45 20.26 -7.06 -13.82
C GLU A 45 18.96 -6.74 -13.06
N GLY A 46 18.85 -5.53 -12.51
CA GLY A 46 17.65 -5.08 -11.81
C GLY A 46 16.64 -4.34 -12.67
N GLN A 47 16.90 -4.21 -13.97
CA GLN A 47 15.97 -3.65 -14.94
C GLN A 47 15.00 -4.72 -15.46
N ARG A 48 13.70 -4.43 -15.38
CA ARG A 48 12.63 -5.23 -16.00
C ARG A 48 11.94 -4.39 -17.08
N ILE A 49 12.07 -4.83 -18.33
CA ILE A 49 11.45 -4.17 -19.48
C ILE A 49 10.11 -4.85 -19.78
N ILE A 50 9.06 -4.05 -19.91
CA ILE A 50 7.68 -4.49 -20.12
C ILE A 50 7.16 -3.89 -21.43
N TRP A 51 6.65 -4.73 -22.31
CA TRP A 51 6.02 -4.34 -23.57
C TRP A 51 4.67 -5.03 -23.71
N ARG A 52 3.61 -4.28 -23.99
CA ARG A 52 2.21 -4.80 -24.11
C ARG A 52 1.80 -5.77 -22.97
N GLY A 53 2.26 -5.49 -21.75
CA GLY A 53 1.93 -6.28 -20.57
C GLY A 53 2.74 -7.57 -20.38
N ARG A 54 3.71 -7.88 -21.26
CA ARG A 54 4.66 -8.99 -21.07
C ARG A 54 6.05 -8.47 -20.70
N TYR A 55 6.78 -9.23 -19.89
CA TYR A 55 8.21 -9.01 -19.67
C TYR A 55 8.99 -9.46 -20.89
N LEU A 56 9.99 -8.68 -21.29
CA LEU A 56 10.89 -9.03 -22.38
C LEU A 56 12.13 -9.75 -21.84
N PHE A 57 12.54 -10.82 -22.49
CA PHE A 57 13.78 -11.53 -22.19
C PHE A 57 14.98 -10.86 -22.84
N ASP A 58 16.17 -11.06 -22.27
CA ASP A 58 17.39 -10.36 -22.66
C ASP A 58 17.85 -10.71 -24.09
N GLU A 59 17.50 -11.91 -24.56
CA GLU A 59 17.86 -12.43 -25.88
C GLU A 59 16.90 -11.99 -27.00
N GLU A 60 15.74 -11.43 -26.66
CA GLU A 60 14.77 -10.96 -27.67
C GLU A 60 15.36 -9.80 -28.48
N LYS A 61 15.13 -9.80 -29.80
CA LYS A 61 15.61 -8.75 -30.68
C LYS A 61 14.63 -7.59 -30.74
N VAL A 62 15.16 -6.38 -30.78
CA VAL A 62 14.41 -5.13 -30.92
C VAL A 62 13.56 -5.14 -32.20
N THR A 63 14.03 -5.77 -33.27
CA THR A 63 13.31 -5.92 -34.55
C THR A 63 12.07 -6.79 -34.46
N ASP A 64 12.05 -7.78 -33.56
CA ASP A 64 10.92 -8.71 -33.42
C ASP A 64 9.77 -8.11 -32.58
N LEU A 65 10.04 -7.01 -31.86
CA LEU A 65 9.06 -6.35 -31.00
C LEU A 65 8.03 -5.53 -31.80
N TRP A 66 8.39 -4.95 -32.94
CA TRP A 66 7.47 -4.09 -33.70
C TRP A 66 7.28 -4.62 -35.12
N SER A 67 6.03 -4.91 -35.49
CA SER A 67 5.70 -5.43 -36.81
C SER A 67 5.72 -4.36 -37.91
N SER A 68 5.61 -3.08 -37.53
CA SER A 68 5.61 -1.96 -38.48
C SER A 68 6.60 -0.88 -38.04
N LEU A 69 7.24 -0.24 -39.04
CA LEU A 69 8.19 0.84 -38.82
C LEU A 69 7.53 2.10 -38.22
N ASP A 70 6.22 2.27 -38.44
CA ASP A 70 5.43 3.43 -38.00
C ASP A 70 4.85 3.26 -36.58
N GLU A 71 4.98 2.08 -35.97
CA GLU A 71 4.45 1.87 -34.62
C GLU A 71 5.25 2.64 -33.56
N GLN A 72 4.56 3.25 -32.60
CA GLN A 72 5.21 3.96 -31.51
C GLN A 72 6.01 2.99 -30.62
N ARG A 73 7.33 3.16 -30.63
CA ARG A 73 8.27 2.27 -29.93
C ARG A 73 8.39 2.63 -28.45
N ILE A 74 7.35 2.35 -27.66
CA ILE A 74 7.33 2.59 -26.21
C ILE A 74 7.58 1.30 -25.44
N LEU A 75 8.53 1.34 -24.49
CA LEU A 75 8.77 0.30 -23.49
C LEU A 75 8.58 0.87 -22.08
N HIS A 76 7.96 0.12 -21.19
CA HIS A 76 7.89 0.50 -19.77
C HIS A 76 9.03 -0.16 -19.00
N LEU A 77 9.72 0.62 -18.18
CA LEU A 77 10.82 0.18 -17.32
C LEU A 77 10.36 0.13 -15.86
N SER A 78 10.59 -1.02 -15.23
CA SER A 78 10.52 -1.20 -13.78
C SER A 78 11.91 -1.53 -13.26
N VAL A 79 12.40 -0.75 -12.28
CA VAL A 79 13.73 -0.92 -11.70
C VAL A 79 13.60 -1.35 -10.25
N GLN A 80 14.36 -2.37 -9.84
CA GLN A 80 14.46 -2.74 -8.43
C GLN A 80 15.18 -1.65 -7.61
N PRO A 81 14.71 -1.28 -6.41
CA PRO A 81 15.35 -0.22 -5.60
C PRO A 81 16.84 -0.42 -5.34
N SER A 82 17.28 -1.68 -5.19
CA SER A 82 18.68 -2.05 -4.97
C SER A 82 19.57 -1.95 -6.22
N ALA A 83 18.98 -1.81 -7.40
CA ALA A 83 19.71 -1.77 -8.66
C ALA A 83 20.12 -0.35 -9.07
N TRP A 84 19.68 0.67 -8.34
CA TRP A 84 20.12 2.05 -8.55
C TRP A 84 21.57 2.21 -8.07
N THR A 85 22.46 2.66 -8.95
CA THR A 85 23.84 2.97 -8.56
C THR A 85 23.98 4.39 -8.05
N SER A 86 23.08 5.28 -8.44
CA SER A 86 22.92 6.62 -7.89
C SER A 86 21.44 6.96 -7.68
N ALA A 87 21.14 8.16 -7.18
CA ALA A 87 19.78 8.56 -6.85
C ALA A 87 18.86 8.53 -8.11
N PRO A 88 17.64 7.96 -8.02
CA PRO A 88 16.74 7.80 -9.17
C PRO A 88 16.28 9.16 -9.76
N PRO A 89 15.71 9.19 -10.97
CA PRO A 89 15.17 10.42 -11.54
C PRO A 89 14.09 11.02 -10.64
N GLY A 90 14.24 12.29 -10.27
CA GLY A 90 13.26 13.01 -9.44
C GLY A 90 13.59 13.06 -7.94
N SER A 91 14.60 12.32 -7.46
CA SER A 91 15.22 12.66 -6.17
C SER A 91 16.14 13.86 -6.39
N HIS A 92 15.68 15.05 -6.01
CA HIS A 92 16.49 16.26 -6.06
C HIS A 92 17.73 16.09 -5.17
N GLU A 93 18.89 15.96 -5.81
CA GLU A 93 20.18 15.98 -5.14
C GLU A 93 20.36 17.36 -4.50
N ALA A 94 20.25 17.42 -3.18
CA ALA A 94 20.45 18.66 -2.44
C ALA A 94 21.87 19.17 -2.75
N SER A 95 21.95 20.27 -3.49
CA SER A 95 23.23 20.90 -3.83
C SER A 95 24.00 21.17 -2.53
N PRO A 96 25.30 20.79 -2.44
CA PRO A 96 26.07 20.99 -1.23
C PRO A 96 26.11 22.49 -0.89
N PRO A 97 25.71 22.89 0.34
CA PRO A 97 25.69 24.30 0.69
C PRO A 97 27.11 24.87 0.70
N SER A 98 27.31 25.97 -0.03
CA SER A 98 28.55 26.76 0.05
C SER A 98 28.81 27.22 1.49
N PRO A 99 30.08 27.26 1.94
CA PRO A 99 30.41 27.57 3.33
C PRO A 99 30.04 29.02 3.65
N ARG A 100 29.01 29.22 4.48
CA ARG A 100 28.70 30.53 5.06
C ARG A 100 29.42 30.67 6.40
N ILE A 101 30.24 31.72 6.46
CA ILE A 101 30.99 32.17 7.63
C ILE A 101 30.02 32.55 8.74
N SER A 102 30.21 31.96 9.92
CA SER A 102 29.42 32.20 11.13
C SER A 102 29.59 33.63 11.63
N SER A 103 28.48 34.35 11.82
CA SER A 103 28.41 35.55 12.64
C SER A 103 27.45 35.31 13.81
N THR A 104 28.03 35.38 15.00
CA THR A 104 27.41 35.34 16.32
C THR A 104 26.48 36.54 16.49
N HIS A 105 25.18 36.29 16.73
CA HIS A 105 24.34 37.26 17.43
C HIS A 105 23.43 36.57 18.44
N VAL A 106 23.35 37.24 19.57
CA VAL A 106 22.91 36.80 20.89
C VAL A 106 21.59 37.50 21.23
N LEU A 107 20.78 36.82 22.05
CA LEU A 107 19.67 37.28 22.89
C LEU A 107 18.29 37.54 22.25
N GLY A 108 17.28 36.85 22.81
CA GLY A 108 15.85 37.19 22.65
C GLY A 108 14.89 36.08 23.07
N SER A 109 14.96 35.60 24.32
CA SER A 109 14.03 34.61 24.88
C SER A 109 12.65 35.23 25.15
N GLN A 110 11.63 34.79 24.42
CA GLN A 110 10.21 34.98 24.78
C GLN A 110 9.62 33.60 25.13
N SER A 111 9.35 33.40 26.42
CA SER A 111 8.71 32.21 26.95
C SER A 111 7.25 32.15 26.49
N ARG A 112 6.96 31.26 25.54
CA ARG A 112 5.61 30.86 25.15
C ARG A 112 5.28 29.57 25.89
N THR A 113 4.40 29.65 26.88
CA THR A 113 3.92 28.49 27.65
C THR A 113 3.09 27.60 26.73
N ILE A 114 3.68 26.49 26.29
CA ILE A 114 3.02 25.43 25.54
C ILE A 114 2.38 24.49 26.59
N PRO A 115 1.07 24.19 26.50
CA PRO A 115 0.45 23.21 27.39
C PRO A 115 1.07 21.83 27.17
N PRO A 116 1.23 20.99 28.21
CA PRO A 116 1.83 19.67 28.07
C PRO A 116 0.96 18.80 27.16
N GLN A 117 1.44 18.57 25.94
CA GLN A 117 0.91 17.53 25.08
C GLN A 117 1.37 16.19 25.68
N SER A 118 0.46 15.50 26.36
CA SER A 118 0.65 14.10 26.72
C SER A 118 0.74 13.29 25.43
N SER A 119 1.96 13.03 24.96
CA SER A 119 2.28 12.04 23.94
C SER A 119 1.80 10.69 24.45
N THR A 120 0.59 10.34 24.07
CA THR A 120 0.07 8.99 24.29
C THR A 120 0.72 8.16 23.19
N ASP A 121 1.90 7.61 23.47
CA ASP A 121 2.50 6.62 22.59
C ASP A 121 1.42 5.58 22.26
N PRO A 122 1.28 5.17 20.99
CA PRO A 122 0.33 4.14 20.63
C PRO A 122 0.71 2.90 21.42
N VAL A 123 -0.07 2.64 22.47
CA VAL A 123 0.12 1.50 23.36
C VAL A 123 0.27 0.28 22.45
N PRO A 124 1.43 -0.39 22.46
CA PRO A 124 1.69 -1.48 21.54
C PRO A 124 0.57 -2.49 21.68
N ASP A 125 -0.08 -2.84 20.57
CA ASP A 125 -1.29 -3.67 20.57
C ASP A 125 -1.00 -5.02 21.26
N GLU A 126 -1.26 -5.07 22.57
CA GLU A 126 -0.93 -6.22 23.41
C GLU A 126 -1.66 -7.46 22.94
N THR A 127 -2.73 -7.29 22.17
CA THR A 127 -3.54 -8.39 21.66
C THR A 127 -2.77 -9.28 20.69
N LEU A 128 -1.80 -8.74 19.95
CA LEU A 128 -0.97 -9.47 18.99
C LEU A 128 0.46 -9.75 19.51
N ALA A 129 0.71 -9.57 20.80
CA ALA A 129 2.05 -9.74 21.39
C ALA A 129 2.63 -11.16 21.17
N PHE A 130 1.82 -12.20 21.36
CA PHE A 130 2.26 -13.59 21.13
C PHE A 130 2.64 -13.87 19.67
N ILE A 131 1.95 -13.25 18.71
CA ILE A 131 2.23 -13.42 17.28
C ILE A 131 3.54 -12.71 16.91
N ARG A 132 3.79 -11.52 17.49
CA ARG A 132 5.07 -10.82 17.37
C ARG A 132 6.23 -11.63 17.95
N LEU A 133 6.03 -12.28 19.10
CA LEU A 133 7.02 -13.19 19.68
C LEU A 133 7.35 -14.35 18.74
N LYS A 134 6.33 -15.04 18.20
CA LYS A 134 6.53 -16.15 17.25
C LYS A 134 7.20 -15.69 15.95
N HIS A 135 6.85 -14.51 15.45
CA HIS A 135 7.49 -13.89 14.29
C HIS A 135 8.98 -13.66 14.54
N TRP A 136 9.29 -13.06 15.69
CA TRP A 136 10.66 -12.76 16.07
C TRP A 136 11.48 -14.04 16.31
N GLN A 137 10.92 -15.05 16.98
CA GLN A 137 11.58 -16.36 17.15
C GLN A 137 11.94 -17.00 15.82
N ALA A 138 11.07 -16.87 14.81
CA ALA A 138 11.35 -17.37 13.47
C ALA A 138 12.53 -16.61 12.81
N LEU A 139 12.56 -15.28 12.92
CA LEU A 139 13.68 -14.47 12.43
C LEU A 139 14.99 -14.82 13.14
N TYR A 140 14.95 -15.00 14.46
CA TYR A 140 16.12 -15.38 15.27
C TYR A 140 16.74 -16.71 14.84
N ILE A 141 15.91 -17.70 14.54
CA ILE A 141 16.34 -19.00 14.05
C ILE A 141 16.99 -18.88 12.67
N LEU A 142 16.40 -18.07 11.78
CA LEU A 142 16.97 -17.87 10.45
C LEU A 142 18.29 -17.09 10.50
N SER A 143 18.39 -16.10 11.37
CA SER A 143 19.56 -15.22 11.47
C SER A 143 20.70 -15.77 12.32
N LYS A 144 20.70 -17.08 12.64
CA LYS A 144 21.71 -17.76 13.46
C LYS A 144 21.99 -17.02 14.79
N SER A 145 20.92 -16.57 15.46
CA SER A 145 20.99 -15.93 16.77
C SER A 145 21.64 -14.55 16.83
N THR A 146 21.78 -13.86 15.70
CA THR A 146 22.31 -12.49 15.65
C THR A 146 21.33 -11.43 16.17
N LEU A 147 20.02 -11.72 16.16
CA LEU A 147 19.00 -10.81 16.68
C LEU A 147 18.87 -10.97 18.20
N CYS A 148 18.71 -9.86 18.94
CA CYS A 148 18.45 -9.90 20.37
C CYS A 148 16.96 -10.15 20.65
N PRO A 149 16.58 -11.15 21.47
CA PRO A 149 15.17 -11.43 21.77
C PRO A 149 14.46 -10.23 22.37
N PRO A 150 13.22 -9.93 21.93
CA PRO A 150 12.39 -8.97 22.62
C PRO A 150 12.17 -9.48 24.04
N GLU A 151 12.03 -8.51 24.94
CA GLU A 151 11.83 -8.70 26.37
C GLU A 151 10.82 -9.84 26.66
N ASP A 152 11.15 -10.69 27.64
CA ASP A 152 10.35 -11.87 27.97
C ASP A 152 8.89 -11.47 28.21
N ILE A 153 7.98 -12.02 27.42
CA ILE A 153 6.55 -11.75 27.56
C ILE A 153 6.05 -12.46 28.81
N PRO A 154 5.56 -11.74 29.84
CA PRO A 154 4.96 -12.37 30.99
C PRO A 154 3.67 -13.10 30.56
N ASP A 155 3.51 -14.33 31.05
CA ASP A 155 2.30 -15.14 30.85
C ASP A 155 1.96 -15.44 29.37
N VAL A 156 2.89 -16.14 28.71
CA VAL A 156 2.75 -16.67 27.35
C VAL A 156 1.38 -17.34 27.07
N PRO A 157 0.81 -18.22 27.93
CA PRO A 157 -0.46 -18.86 27.62
C PRO A 157 -1.65 -17.88 27.59
N THR A 158 -1.65 -16.84 28.44
CA THR A 158 -2.68 -15.80 28.40
C THR A 158 -2.53 -14.91 27.17
N LYS A 159 -1.31 -14.50 26.80
CA LYS A 159 -1.10 -13.72 25.58
C LYS A 159 -1.44 -14.52 24.32
N ARG A 160 -1.21 -15.85 24.34
CA ARG A 160 -1.65 -16.77 23.27
C ARG A 160 -3.17 -16.79 23.13
N SER A 161 -3.91 -16.99 24.22
CA SER A 161 -5.38 -17.07 24.18
C SER A 161 -6.00 -15.74 23.71
N LEU A 162 -5.42 -14.63 24.12
CA LEU A 162 -5.80 -13.28 23.68
C LEU A 162 -5.57 -13.12 22.17
N ALA A 163 -4.38 -13.45 21.67
CA ALA A 163 -4.06 -13.36 20.24
C ALA A 163 -4.97 -14.25 19.38
N LYS A 164 -5.29 -15.45 19.86
CA LYS A 164 -6.23 -16.37 19.21
C LYS A 164 -7.62 -15.75 19.10
N LEU A 165 -8.15 -15.24 20.20
CA LEU A 165 -9.46 -14.60 20.23
C LEU A 165 -9.50 -13.34 19.35
N ALA A 166 -8.43 -12.55 19.32
CA ALA A 166 -8.31 -11.37 18.46
C ALA A 166 -8.36 -11.75 16.96
N LEU A 167 -7.70 -12.84 16.56
CA LEU A 167 -7.75 -13.36 15.20
C LEU A 167 -9.11 -13.92 14.82
N GLU A 168 -9.72 -14.71 15.71
CA GLU A 168 -11.06 -15.30 15.49
C GLU A 168 -12.12 -14.21 15.33
N ARG A 169 -12.05 -13.12 16.11
CA ARG A 169 -12.91 -11.94 15.94
C ARG A 169 -12.75 -11.25 14.60
N ARG A 170 -11.56 -11.32 13.99
CA ARG A 170 -11.28 -10.82 12.63
C ARG A 170 -11.67 -11.82 11.54
N GLY A 171 -12.21 -13.00 11.89
CA GLY A 171 -12.63 -14.04 10.95
C GLY A 171 -11.49 -14.92 10.43
N TYR A 172 -10.32 -14.88 11.07
CA TYR A 172 -9.18 -15.73 10.71
C TYR A 172 -9.18 -17.03 11.52
N VAL A 173 -8.77 -18.12 10.88
CA VAL A 173 -8.55 -19.40 11.55
C VAL A 173 -7.15 -19.40 12.18
N TRP A 174 -7.06 -19.80 13.44
CA TRP A 174 -5.78 -19.91 14.15
C TRP A 174 -4.86 -20.95 13.49
N PRO A 175 -3.66 -20.58 13.01
CA PRO A 175 -2.74 -21.53 12.42
C PRO A 175 -2.11 -22.44 13.48
N THR A 176 -2.29 -23.76 13.35
CA THR A 176 -1.71 -24.76 14.28
C THR A 176 -0.17 -24.74 14.29
N THR A 177 0.46 -24.16 13.26
CA THR A 177 1.90 -23.93 13.20
C THR A 177 2.40 -22.96 14.26
N LEU A 178 1.55 -22.04 14.76
CA LEU A 178 1.94 -21.13 15.84
C LEU A 178 1.98 -21.83 17.21
N ASP A 179 1.28 -22.95 17.34
CA ASP A 179 1.23 -23.78 18.55
C ASP A 179 2.26 -24.90 18.55
N SER A 180 2.78 -25.23 17.38
CA SER A 180 3.79 -26.27 17.23
C SER A 180 5.13 -25.78 17.77
N ASP A 181 5.84 -26.64 18.50
CA ASP A 181 7.21 -26.36 18.90
C ASP A 181 8.17 -26.47 17.71
N TYR A 182 9.27 -25.73 17.77
CA TYR A 182 10.31 -25.83 16.76
C TYR A 182 10.94 -27.23 16.80
N PRO A 183 11.15 -27.87 15.65
CA PRO A 183 11.80 -29.18 15.63
C PRO A 183 13.23 -29.06 16.18
N PRO A 184 13.73 -30.10 16.87
CA PRO A 184 15.09 -30.08 17.44
C PRO A 184 16.12 -29.85 16.34
N CYS A 185 17.06 -28.93 16.60
CA CYS A 185 18.16 -28.66 15.70
C CYS A 185 19.19 -29.78 15.82
N PHE A 186 19.21 -30.71 14.87
CA PHE A 186 20.30 -31.67 14.76
C PHE A 186 21.44 -31.02 13.98
N PRO A 187 22.69 -31.03 14.48
CA PRO A 187 23.84 -30.52 13.76
C PRO A 187 24.15 -31.45 12.58
N THR A 188 23.39 -31.33 11.49
CA THR A 188 23.64 -32.08 10.27
C THR A 188 24.67 -31.33 9.45
N SER A 189 25.78 -31.97 9.14
CA SER A 189 26.93 -31.38 8.43
C SER A 189 26.67 -31.05 6.96
N GLN A 190 25.42 -31.13 6.48
CA GLN A 190 25.06 -30.96 5.08
C GLN A 190 24.35 -29.62 4.84
N GLY A 191 25.04 -28.73 4.12
CA GLY A 191 24.47 -27.71 3.22
C GLY A 191 23.28 -26.89 3.73
N HIS A 192 23.35 -26.41 4.98
CA HIS A 192 22.33 -25.53 5.55
C HIS A 192 22.30 -24.21 4.79
N VAL A 193 21.11 -23.75 4.44
CA VAL A 193 20.93 -22.42 3.86
C VAL A 193 21.42 -21.37 4.84
N ASP A 194 22.32 -20.48 4.43
CA ASP A 194 22.77 -19.39 5.28
C ASP A 194 21.97 -18.11 4.99
N TYR A 195 21.45 -17.49 6.04
CA TYR A 195 20.80 -16.20 5.97
C TYR A 195 21.63 -15.19 6.74
N ASP A 196 21.89 -14.05 6.11
CA ASP A 196 22.62 -12.95 6.71
C ASP A 196 21.71 -11.73 6.88
N ILE A 197 22.00 -10.89 7.87
CA ILE A 197 21.29 -9.63 8.05
C ILE A 197 22.04 -8.54 7.30
N VAL A 198 21.42 -8.02 6.25
CA VAL A 198 21.99 -6.95 5.43
C VAL A 198 21.21 -5.67 5.68
N THR A 199 21.91 -4.60 6.02
CA THR A 199 21.30 -3.28 6.16
C THR A 199 21.22 -2.60 4.79
N ILE A 200 20.00 -2.36 4.30
CA ILE A 200 19.75 -1.62 3.05
C ILE A 200 18.99 -0.35 3.42
N SER A 201 19.54 0.82 3.09
CA SER A 201 18.91 2.12 3.39
C SER A 201 18.60 2.32 4.89
N GLY A 202 19.48 1.85 5.78
CA GLY A 202 19.32 1.97 7.23
C GLY A 202 18.31 1.00 7.85
N GLN A 203 17.68 0.14 7.05
CA GLN A 203 16.78 -0.91 7.53
C GLN A 203 17.43 -2.29 7.40
N SER A 204 17.22 -3.14 8.40
CA SER A 204 17.76 -4.50 8.42
C SER A 204 16.87 -5.46 7.62
N TYR A 205 17.45 -6.16 6.65
CA TYR A 205 16.81 -7.17 5.83
C TYR A 205 17.48 -8.53 6.02
N LEU A 206 16.71 -9.62 5.92
CA LEU A 206 17.24 -10.97 5.89
C LEU A 206 17.57 -11.35 4.44
N ALA A 207 18.85 -11.50 4.11
CA ALA A 207 19.33 -11.85 2.78
C ALA A 207 19.80 -13.30 2.74
N LEU A 208 19.48 -13.99 1.65
CA LEU A 208 19.92 -15.36 1.40
C LEU A 208 21.36 -15.34 0.86
N ARG A 209 22.31 -15.93 1.58
CA ARG A 209 23.73 -15.93 1.17
C ARG A 209 24.03 -17.00 0.12
N GLU A 210 23.42 -18.17 0.25
CA GLU A 210 23.62 -19.31 -0.65
C GLU A 210 22.27 -19.82 -1.18
N PRO A 211 21.89 -19.48 -2.43
CA PRO A 211 20.57 -19.82 -2.97
C PRO A 211 20.39 -21.31 -3.30
N THR A 212 21.48 -22.08 -3.37
CA THR A 212 21.48 -23.51 -3.73
C THR A 212 21.40 -24.46 -2.53
N GLY A 213 21.42 -23.93 -1.31
CA GLY A 213 21.32 -24.73 -0.09
C GLY A 213 19.93 -25.36 0.10
N ILE A 214 19.87 -26.47 0.84
CA ILE A 214 18.59 -27.09 1.23
C ILE A 214 18.25 -26.58 2.64
N PRO A 215 17.10 -25.92 2.84
CA PRO A 215 16.74 -25.39 4.15
C PRO A 215 16.54 -26.54 5.14
N SER A 216 17.06 -26.39 6.36
CA SER A 216 16.84 -27.39 7.41
C SER A 216 15.38 -27.45 7.85
N ALA A 217 14.97 -28.53 8.51
CA ALA A 217 13.60 -28.66 9.03
C ALA A 217 13.21 -27.51 9.97
N ILE A 218 14.15 -27.00 10.76
CA ILE A 218 13.92 -25.87 11.67
C ILE A 218 13.77 -24.55 10.90
N GLN A 219 14.57 -24.33 9.85
CA GLN A 219 14.42 -23.17 8.95
C GLN A 219 13.11 -23.22 8.16
N LEU A 220 12.74 -24.39 7.64
CA LEU A 220 11.49 -24.60 6.93
C LEU A 220 10.31 -24.29 7.85
N HIS A 221 10.37 -24.74 9.11
CA HIS A 221 9.38 -24.38 10.12
C HIS A 221 9.35 -22.87 10.39
N ALA A 222 10.50 -22.22 10.55
CA ALA A 222 10.60 -20.77 10.75
C ALA A 222 10.01 -19.98 9.58
N LEU A 223 10.33 -20.34 8.33
CA LEU A 223 9.75 -19.74 7.12
C LEU A 223 8.23 -19.93 7.06
N LYS A 224 7.73 -21.11 7.48
CA LYS A 224 6.30 -21.39 7.59
C LYS A 224 5.65 -20.47 8.62
N VAL A 225 6.26 -20.30 9.79
CA VAL A 225 5.80 -19.36 10.83
C VAL A 225 5.81 -17.92 10.32
N LEU A 226 6.85 -17.48 9.61
CA LEU A 226 6.92 -16.14 9.01
C LEU A 226 5.81 -15.90 7.99
N THR A 227 5.50 -16.89 7.15
CA THR A 227 4.43 -16.79 6.15
C THR A 227 3.08 -16.45 6.80
N TYR A 228 2.76 -17.09 7.94
CA TYR A 228 1.52 -16.80 8.67
C TYR A 228 1.62 -15.50 9.47
N THR A 229 2.69 -15.31 10.24
CA THR A 229 2.82 -14.14 11.12
C THR A 229 2.92 -12.84 10.34
N PHE A 230 3.61 -12.80 9.19
CA PHE A 230 3.67 -11.62 8.32
C PHE A 230 2.28 -11.23 7.79
N SER A 231 1.50 -12.22 7.35
CA SER A 231 0.13 -12.01 6.88
C SER A 231 -0.80 -11.48 7.98
N ILE A 232 -0.57 -11.89 9.24
CA ILE A 232 -1.36 -11.46 10.39
C ILE A 232 -0.94 -10.05 10.86
N LEU A 233 0.37 -9.78 10.92
CA LEU A 233 0.90 -8.50 11.39
C LEU A 233 0.72 -7.37 10.36
N SER A 234 0.53 -7.70 9.08
CA SER A 234 0.16 -6.74 8.02
C SER A 234 -1.33 -6.41 7.96
N LEU A 235 -2.16 -7.02 8.82
CA LEU A 235 -3.57 -6.67 8.88
C LEU A 235 -3.74 -5.24 9.37
N PRO A 236 -4.66 -4.45 8.78
CA PRO A 236 -4.92 -3.09 9.22
C PRO A 236 -5.30 -3.11 10.72
N PRO A 237 -4.83 -2.12 11.51
CA PRO A 237 -5.23 -2.01 12.90
C PRO A 237 -6.76 -1.93 12.98
N ILE A 238 -7.36 -2.64 13.93
CA ILE A 238 -8.80 -2.52 14.16
C ILE A 238 -9.04 -1.05 14.55
N PRO A 239 -9.95 -0.33 13.87
CA PRO A 239 -10.31 1.01 14.30
C PRO A 239 -10.82 0.90 15.73
N SER A 240 -10.07 1.46 16.68
CA SER A 240 -10.51 1.53 18.07
C SER A 240 -11.92 2.13 18.07
N PRO A 241 -12.88 1.56 18.82
CA PRO A 241 -14.17 2.20 18.96
C PRO A 241 -13.92 3.65 19.39
N PRO A 242 -14.65 4.63 18.83
CA PRO A 242 -14.50 6.01 19.27
C PRO A 242 -14.59 6.01 20.79
N PRO A 243 -13.68 6.70 21.50
CA PRO A 243 -13.69 6.69 22.94
C PRO A 243 -15.12 7.02 23.33
N THR A 244 -15.80 6.06 23.95
CA THR A 244 -17.11 6.32 24.54
C THR A 244 -16.83 7.51 25.42
N VAL A 245 -17.45 8.64 25.12
CA VAL A 245 -17.38 9.81 25.98
C VAL A 245 -18.09 9.34 27.23
N THR A 246 -17.32 8.76 28.14
CA THR A 246 -17.70 8.61 29.53
C THR A 246 -17.80 10.06 29.97
N VAL A 247 -18.99 10.64 29.79
CA VAL A 247 -19.37 11.83 30.54
C VAL A 247 -19.00 11.45 31.95
N PRO A 248 -18.02 12.11 32.58
CA PRO A 248 -17.72 11.81 33.96
C PRO A 248 -19.05 12.01 34.67
N GLU A 249 -19.65 10.91 35.14
CA GLU A 249 -20.63 10.98 36.21
C GLU A 249 -19.83 11.56 37.37
N THR A 250 -19.76 12.89 37.39
CA THR A 250 -19.45 13.60 38.61
C THR A 250 -20.46 13.06 39.61
N PRO A 251 -20.04 12.36 40.68
CA PRO A 251 -20.97 11.93 41.70
C PRO A 251 -21.68 13.19 42.15
N SER A 252 -22.95 13.34 41.79
CA SER A 252 -23.73 14.50 42.20
C SER A 252 -23.80 14.39 43.72
N ILE A 253 -23.04 15.24 44.41
CA ILE A 253 -23.05 15.31 45.86
C ILE A 253 -24.53 15.48 46.24
N PRO A 254 -25.13 14.53 47.00
CA PRO A 254 -26.54 14.61 47.36
C PRO A 254 -26.82 15.97 48.02
N PRO A 255 -27.92 16.65 47.66
CA PRO A 255 -28.19 18.02 48.10
C PRO A 255 -28.19 18.17 49.64
N GLU A 256 -28.53 17.10 50.36
CA GLU A 256 -28.52 17.04 51.83
C GLU A 256 -27.15 17.35 52.46
N VAL A 257 -26.03 17.00 51.80
CA VAL A 257 -24.69 17.23 52.35
C VAL A 257 -24.36 18.72 52.37
N ASN A 258 -24.83 19.48 51.38
CA ASN A 258 -24.65 20.93 51.35
C ASN A 258 -25.56 21.64 52.36
N GLU A 259 -26.75 21.13 52.63
CA GLU A 259 -27.63 21.68 53.68
C GLU A 259 -27.06 21.46 55.08
N LEU A 260 -26.45 20.29 55.33
CA LEU A 260 -25.82 19.98 56.61
C LEU A 260 -24.58 20.86 56.87
N LEU A 261 -23.76 21.10 55.82
CA LEU A 261 -22.59 21.99 55.89
C LEU A 261 -23.00 23.46 56.14
N GLN A 262 -24.12 23.91 55.59
CA GLN A 262 -24.68 25.24 55.87
C GLN A 262 -25.18 25.37 57.31
N HIS A 263 -25.81 24.34 57.87
CA HIS A 263 -26.21 24.31 59.29
C HIS A 263 -25.02 24.36 60.24
N LEU A 264 -23.86 23.85 59.82
CA LEU A 264 -22.61 23.88 60.58
C LEU A 264 -21.79 25.17 60.36
N GLY A 265 -22.30 26.13 59.58
CA GLY A 265 -21.62 27.40 59.30
C GLY A 265 -20.36 27.27 58.44
N LEU A 266 -20.17 26.13 57.77
CA LEU A 266 -19.03 25.89 56.89
C LEU A 266 -19.37 26.30 55.45
N PRO A 267 -18.38 26.84 54.69
CA PRO A 267 -18.61 27.27 53.32
C PRO A 267 -18.99 26.08 52.42
N PRO A 268 -19.99 26.24 51.52
CA PRO A 268 -20.46 25.16 50.66
C PRO A 268 -19.33 24.71 49.72
N LEU A 269 -19.15 23.39 49.61
CA LEU A 269 -18.17 22.79 48.71
C LEU A 269 -18.62 23.05 47.26
N ARG A 270 -18.15 24.14 46.67
CA ARG A 270 -18.28 24.39 45.24
C ARG A 270 -17.33 23.42 44.55
N ALA A 271 -17.90 22.43 43.85
CA ALA A 271 -17.15 21.59 42.93
C ALA A 271 -16.59 22.49 41.81
N ILE A 272 -15.35 22.95 41.97
CA ILE A 272 -14.61 23.63 40.93
C ILE A 272 -14.30 22.54 39.88
N PRO A 273 -14.73 22.67 38.62
CA PRO A 273 -14.43 21.68 37.61
C PRO A 273 -12.92 21.68 37.35
N ASN A 274 -12.25 20.61 37.79
CA ASN A 274 -10.90 20.17 37.43
C ASN A 274 -9.89 21.27 37.09
N VAL A 275 -9.21 21.78 38.12
CA VAL A 275 -7.81 22.20 37.98
C VAL A 275 -6.99 21.15 38.74
N ASN A 276 -6.36 20.24 38.00
CA ASN A 276 -5.36 19.32 38.54
C ASN A 276 -4.23 20.17 39.14
N VAL A 277 -4.16 20.23 40.47
CA VAL A 277 -2.97 20.67 41.19
C VAL A 277 -2.16 19.41 41.44
N ASP A 278 -1.17 19.16 40.57
CA ASP A 278 -0.14 18.16 40.81
C ASP A 278 0.70 18.58 42.01
N ALA A 279 0.56 17.84 43.11
CA ALA A 279 1.48 17.87 44.23
C ALA A 279 2.13 16.49 44.31
N THR A 280 3.33 16.36 43.75
CA THR A 280 4.25 15.27 44.13
C THR A 280 5.68 15.81 44.24
N PRO A 281 6.37 15.57 45.36
CA PRO A 281 7.70 16.11 45.63
C PRO A 281 8.80 15.34 44.89
N GLN A 282 9.78 16.11 44.40
CA GLN A 282 11.07 15.70 43.88
C GLN A 282 11.88 14.87 44.90
N LEU A 283 12.50 13.77 44.46
CA LEU A 283 13.91 13.47 44.78
C LEU A 283 14.47 12.35 43.87
N GLY A 284 15.49 12.67 43.06
CA GLY A 284 16.34 11.68 42.38
C GLY A 284 16.86 12.12 41.01
N PRO A 285 18.19 12.30 40.81
CA PRO A 285 18.82 12.51 39.50
C PRO A 285 19.37 11.18 38.94
N VAL A 286 19.49 11.02 37.61
CA VAL A 286 20.36 10.09 36.80
C VAL A 286 19.73 9.87 35.39
N PRO A 287 20.47 9.64 34.26
CA PRO A 287 20.92 10.69 33.35
C PRO A 287 20.57 10.39 31.86
N ASP A 288 21.11 11.21 30.97
CA ASP A 288 20.90 11.35 29.52
C ASP A 288 20.90 10.07 28.65
N GLY A 289 19.98 10.04 27.68
CA GLY A 289 19.96 9.13 26.52
C GLY A 289 19.19 9.75 25.34
N PRO A 290 19.62 9.53 24.08
CA PRO A 290 19.30 10.40 22.94
C PRO A 290 17.92 10.14 22.32
N ALA A 291 17.34 11.23 21.83
CA ALA A 291 16.02 11.32 21.21
C ALA A 291 15.87 10.44 19.97
N VAL A 292 14.85 9.58 19.98
CA VAL A 292 14.34 8.87 18.80
C VAL A 292 13.17 9.70 18.24
N ALA A 293 13.38 10.19 17.02
CA ALA A 293 12.35 10.84 16.22
C ALA A 293 11.44 9.77 15.62
N GLU A 294 10.18 9.66 16.06
CA GLU A 294 9.16 8.96 15.30
C GLU A 294 7.73 9.45 15.65
N GLN A 295 6.86 9.44 14.63
CA GLN A 295 5.40 9.62 14.63
C GLN A 295 4.82 10.98 14.20
N GLN A 296 4.91 11.26 12.89
CA GLN A 296 4.05 12.22 12.17
C GLN A 296 2.90 11.56 11.35
N GLY A 297 2.50 10.33 11.65
CA GLY A 297 1.60 9.55 10.79
C GLY A 297 0.09 9.62 11.06
N ALA A 298 -0.37 10.03 12.25
CA ALA A 298 -1.75 9.73 12.68
C ALA A 298 -2.71 10.92 12.84
N ASN A 299 -2.25 12.16 12.68
CA ASN A 299 -3.09 13.35 12.96
C ASN A 299 -3.62 14.10 11.71
N LEU A 300 -3.35 13.62 10.50
CA LEU A 300 -3.66 14.36 9.26
C LEU A 300 -5.14 14.42 8.86
N LEU A 301 -6.04 13.69 9.54
CA LEU A 301 -7.49 13.72 9.25
C LEU A 301 -8.34 14.48 10.28
N ARG A 302 -7.78 14.95 11.40
CA ARG A 302 -8.58 15.52 12.50
C ARG A 302 -8.56 17.04 12.65
N GLU A 303 -7.89 17.77 11.76
CA GLU A 303 -7.99 19.23 11.70
C GLU A 303 -8.17 19.71 10.25
N ILE A 304 -9.27 19.32 9.61
CA ILE A 304 -9.82 20.23 8.58
C ILE A 304 -10.42 21.38 9.40
N PRO A 305 -9.89 22.61 9.34
CA PRO A 305 -10.47 23.73 10.05
C PRO A 305 -11.84 24.03 9.44
N ILE A 306 -12.90 23.40 9.97
CA ILE A 306 -14.29 23.59 9.52
C ILE A 306 -14.62 25.10 9.52
N ARG A 307 -14.00 25.87 10.42
CA ARG A 307 -14.08 27.34 10.47
C ARG A 307 -13.61 28.04 9.18
N ALA A 308 -12.59 27.53 8.49
CA ALA A 308 -12.10 28.12 7.24
C ALA A 308 -13.05 27.87 6.06
N LEU A 309 -13.87 26.80 6.12
CA LEU A 309 -14.91 26.51 5.12
C LEU A 309 -16.22 27.27 5.39
N LEU A 310 -16.53 27.51 6.66
CA LEU A 310 -17.82 28.08 7.05
C LEU A 310 -17.99 29.54 6.58
N ALA A 311 -16.94 30.35 6.65
CA ALA A 311 -16.99 31.76 6.23
C ALA A 311 -17.29 31.96 4.72
N PRO A 312 -16.55 31.33 3.77
CA PRO A 312 -16.87 31.45 2.35
C PRO A 312 -18.22 30.83 2.00
N LEU A 313 -18.60 29.71 2.62
CA LEU A 313 -19.90 29.09 2.37
C LEU A 313 -21.06 29.99 2.83
N LEU A 314 -20.94 30.61 4.00
CA LEU A 314 -21.93 31.56 4.51
C LEU A 314 -21.99 32.83 3.64
N MET A 315 -20.85 33.31 3.11
CA MET A 315 -20.81 34.40 2.14
C MET A 315 -21.54 34.05 0.82
N VAL A 316 -21.36 32.83 0.31
CA VAL A 316 -22.07 32.35 -0.90
C VAL A 316 -23.57 32.23 -0.62
N VAL A 317 -23.98 31.68 0.53
CA VAL A 317 -25.40 31.60 0.91
C VAL A 317 -26.00 33.00 1.04
N LEU A 318 -25.32 33.94 1.69
CA LEU A 318 -25.78 35.33 1.78
C LEU A 318 -25.92 35.97 0.39
N ARG A 319 -24.91 35.82 -0.48
CA ARG A 319 -24.90 36.38 -1.83
C ARG A 319 -26.00 35.78 -2.70
N THR A 320 -26.30 34.50 -2.54
CA THR A 320 -27.38 33.82 -3.26
C THR A 320 -28.75 34.25 -2.78
N VAL A 321 -28.95 34.42 -1.47
CA VAL A 321 -30.17 35.00 -0.91
C VAL A 321 -30.38 36.43 -1.42
N LEU A 322 -29.33 37.26 -1.49
CA LEU A 322 -29.41 38.62 -2.04
C LEU A 322 -29.75 38.61 -3.54
N LEU A 323 -29.14 37.73 -4.33
CA LEU A 323 -29.46 37.60 -5.75
C LEU A 323 -30.89 37.13 -5.97
N LEU A 324 -31.37 36.16 -5.20
CA LEU A 324 -32.76 35.68 -5.25
C LEU A 324 -33.76 36.76 -4.81
N TYR A 325 -33.36 37.63 -3.87
CA TYR A 325 -34.17 38.75 -3.38
C TYR A 325 -34.31 39.86 -4.44
N PHE A 326 -33.21 40.29 -5.05
CA PHE A 326 -33.24 41.36 -6.06
C PHE A 326 -33.77 40.89 -7.42
N PHE A 327 -33.51 39.65 -7.77
CA PHE A 327 -33.95 39.05 -9.02
C PHE A 327 -35.00 38.00 -8.72
N ALA A 328 -36.26 38.42 -8.56
CA ALA A 328 -37.40 37.53 -8.37
C ALA A 328 -37.42 36.45 -9.48
N PRO A 329 -36.95 35.22 -9.20
CA PRO A 329 -36.66 34.24 -10.24
C PRO A 329 -37.95 33.72 -10.88
N THR A 330 -39.07 33.89 -10.19
CA THR A 330 -40.42 33.55 -10.65
C THR A 330 -40.85 34.34 -11.89
N ARG A 331 -40.31 35.53 -12.13
CA ARG A 331 -40.66 36.34 -13.31
C ARG A 331 -39.74 36.09 -14.51
N LYS A 332 -38.55 35.53 -14.30
CA LYS A 332 -37.54 35.30 -15.34
C LYS A 332 -36.80 33.98 -15.10
N PRO A 333 -37.34 32.83 -15.56
CA PRO A 333 -36.79 31.50 -15.26
C PRO A 333 -35.38 31.30 -15.81
N ILE A 334 -35.06 31.91 -16.97
CA ILE A 334 -33.72 31.87 -17.57
C ILE A 334 -32.68 32.49 -16.63
N LEU A 335 -33.03 33.61 -15.98
CA LEU A 335 -32.14 34.26 -15.02
C LEU A 335 -31.93 33.40 -13.77
N GLY A 336 -32.98 32.71 -13.30
CA GLY A 336 -32.87 31.72 -12.22
C GLY A 336 -31.92 30.58 -12.56
N LEU A 337 -31.95 30.09 -13.81
CA LEU A 337 -31.04 29.04 -14.29
C LEU A 337 -29.58 29.54 -14.37
N CYS A 338 -29.36 30.78 -14.83
CA CYS A 338 -28.03 31.41 -14.81
C CYS A 338 -27.50 31.58 -13.38
N ILE A 339 -28.35 31.99 -12.43
CA ILE A 339 -27.99 32.09 -11.01
C ILE A 339 -27.63 30.70 -10.46
N ALA A 340 -28.42 29.67 -10.75
CA ALA A 340 -28.13 28.30 -10.32
C ALA A 340 -26.79 27.78 -10.89
N ALA A 341 -26.53 28.01 -12.18
CA ALA A 341 -25.26 27.65 -12.81
C ALA A 341 -24.07 28.40 -12.17
N TRP A 342 -24.25 29.68 -11.85
CA TRP A 342 -23.25 30.49 -11.17
C TRP A 342 -22.97 29.98 -9.74
N ILE A 343 -23.99 29.56 -8.99
CA ILE A 343 -23.84 28.94 -7.66
C ILE A 343 -23.04 27.66 -7.74
N ILE A 344 -23.37 26.79 -8.70
CA ILE A 344 -22.65 25.53 -8.93
C ILE A 344 -21.17 25.82 -9.25
N TYR A 345 -20.91 26.84 -10.07
CA TYR A 345 -19.55 27.25 -10.43
C TYR A 345 -18.75 27.77 -9.22
N GLU A 346 -19.31 28.66 -8.40
CA GLU A 346 -18.66 29.17 -7.18
C GLU A 346 -18.41 28.05 -6.17
N MET A 347 -19.39 27.19 -5.94
CA MET A 347 -19.26 26.05 -5.03
C MET A 347 -18.17 25.08 -5.50
N TRP A 348 -18.10 24.81 -6.81
CA TRP A 348 -17.03 24.02 -7.41
C TRP A 348 -15.64 24.65 -7.23
N THR A 349 -15.55 25.98 -7.37
CA THR A 349 -14.29 26.73 -7.22
C THR A 349 -13.77 26.65 -5.77
N HIS A 350 -14.65 26.81 -4.78
CA HIS A 350 -14.29 26.64 -3.36
C HIS A 350 -13.91 25.21 -3.00
N VAL A 351 -14.65 24.22 -3.51
CA VAL A 351 -14.29 22.79 -3.36
C VAL A 351 -12.90 22.52 -3.93
N ARG A 352 -12.58 23.08 -5.11
CA ARG A 352 -11.26 22.94 -5.73
C ARG A 352 -10.14 23.56 -4.91
N ILE A 353 -10.36 24.74 -4.34
CA ILE A 353 -9.34 25.44 -3.54
C ILE A 353 -9.12 24.76 -2.20
N VAL A 354 -10.19 24.30 -1.53
CA VAL A 354 -10.10 23.81 -0.15
C VAL A 354 -9.83 22.31 -0.09
N ILE A 355 -10.38 21.52 -0.99
CA ILE A 355 -10.22 20.05 -0.97
C ILE A 355 -9.05 19.65 -1.86
N LEU A 356 -9.02 20.10 -3.13
CA LEU A 356 -8.01 19.63 -4.08
C LEU A 356 -6.63 20.27 -3.88
N ARG A 357 -6.54 21.52 -3.38
CA ARG A 357 -5.24 22.20 -3.21
C ARG A 357 -4.37 21.60 -2.09
N PRO A 358 -4.88 21.32 -0.87
CA PRO A 358 -4.07 20.65 0.15
C PRO A 358 -3.70 19.21 -0.24
N LEU A 359 -4.57 18.52 -0.98
CA LEU A 359 -4.28 17.15 -1.47
C LEU A 359 -3.16 17.13 -2.52
N ASN A 360 -3.03 18.17 -3.34
CA ASN A 360 -1.91 18.29 -4.29
C ASN A 360 -0.62 18.84 -3.67
N GLN A 361 -0.70 19.48 -2.51
CA GLN A 361 0.45 20.12 -1.85
C GLN A 361 1.12 19.20 -0.81
N GLY A 362 0.38 18.24 -0.24
CA GLY A 362 0.89 17.30 0.77
C GLY A 362 1.81 16.19 0.26
N ASN A 363 2.12 16.13 -1.04
CA ASN A 363 2.95 15.07 -1.64
C ASN A 363 4.32 15.55 -2.16
N GLY A 364 4.70 16.81 -1.88
CA GLY A 364 5.92 17.43 -2.44
C GLY A 364 7.00 17.89 -1.45
N ASP A 365 6.67 18.19 -0.18
CA ASP A 365 7.52 19.09 0.63
C ASP A 365 8.00 18.56 2.01
N VAL A 366 8.01 17.24 2.26
CA VAL A 366 8.49 16.68 3.55
C VAL A 366 9.61 15.66 3.37
N ALA A 367 10.79 16.13 2.94
CA ALA A 367 12.05 15.42 3.14
C ALA A 367 13.22 16.41 3.08
N GLY A 368 13.61 16.98 4.24
CA GLY A 368 14.74 17.92 4.28
C GLY A 368 15.01 18.63 5.62
N ALA A 369 15.16 17.87 6.71
CA ALA A 369 15.81 18.25 7.97
C ALA A 369 16.04 16.92 8.72
N ASP A 370 17.18 16.54 9.32
CA ASP A 370 18.33 17.25 9.88
C ASP A 370 19.43 16.19 10.17
N ASN A 371 20.65 16.67 10.44
CA ASN A 371 21.83 15.99 11.00
C ASN A 371 22.82 15.23 10.09
N GLY A 372 24.01 15.83 9.99
CA GLY A 372 25.26 15.19 9.62
C GLY A 372 26.16 14.87 10.82
N ASP A 373 27.43 14.63 10.48
CA ASP A 373 28.65 14.45 11.29
C ASP A 373 29.01 13.03 11.80
N ARG A 374 29.81 12.29 10.99
CA ARG A 374 31.24 12.03 11.33
C ARG A 374 32.04 11.28 10.24
N ALA A 375 33.08 11.97 9.77
CA ALA A 375 34.49 11.56 9.59
C ALA A 375 34.87 10.30 8.76
N ALA A 376 35.35 10.55 7.53
CA ALA A 376 36.44 9.80 6.88
C ALA A 376 37.79 10.46 7.24
N PRO A 377 38.94 9.74 7.20
CA PRO A 377 39.75 9.65 5.95
C PRO A 377 40.48 8.27 5.84
N ALA A 378 41.15 7.80 4.79
CA ALA A 378 41.72 8.34 3.55
C ALA A 378 42.10 7.14 2.61
N PRO A 379 42.58 7.38 1.37
CA PRO A 379 42.64 6.41 0.26
C PRO A 379 44.04 5.84 -0.06
N ALA A 380 44.10 4.72 -0.78
CA ALA A 380 45.26 4.26 -1.58
C ALA A 380 44.82 3.20 -2.65
N PRO A 381 45.64 2.79 -3.64
CA PRO A 381 45.53 3.22 -5.05
C PRO A 381 45.39 2.01 -6.04
N PRO A 382 45.55 2.16 -7.38
CA PRO A 382 44.91 1.31 -8.39
C PRO A 382 45.68 0.02 -8.70
N THR A 383 44.98 -0.98 -9.25
CA THR A 383 45.62 -2.07 -9.98
C THR A 383 44.91 -2.35 -11.30
N GLN A 384 45.77 -2.55 -12.31
CA GLN A 384 45.52 -2.65 -13.74
C GLN A 384 44.97 -4.02 -14.18
N PRO A 385 44.57 -4.15 -15.46
CA PRO A 385 43.86 -5.30 -16.02
C PRO A 385 44.80 -6.34 -16.65
N ASN A 386 44.37 -7.61 -16.67
CA ASN A 386 44.81 -8.68 -17.58
C ASN A 386 43.64 -9.68 -17.67
N ALA A 387 43.05 -10.04 -18.82
CA ALA A 387 43.52 -10.54 -20.12
C ALA A 387 43.40 -12.07 -20.24
N GLN A 388 42.71 -12.51 -21.31
CA GLN A 388 42.62 -13.82 -21.99
C GLN A 388 42.19 -15.06 -21.17
N GLY A 389 41.17 -15.84 -21.57
CA GLY A 389 41.11 -16.83 -22.67
C GLY A 389 40.78 -18.18 -22.01
N ASP A 390 39.93 -19.12 -22.45
CA ASP A 390 39.58 -19.70 -23.74
C ASP A 390 38.31 -20.59 -23.60
N GLY A 391 37.63 -20.88 -24.72
CA GLY A 391 37.23 -22.25 -25.09
C GLY A 391 35.90 -22.87 -24.63
N GLN A 392 34.88 -22.77 -25.50
CA GLN A 392 33.88 -23.79 -25.94
C GLN A 392 33.43 -24.96 -25.02
N VAL A 393 32.10 -25.11 -24.83
CA VAL A 393 31.20 -26.19 -25.37
C VAL A 393 29.73 -25.71 -25.25
N PRO A 394 28.84 -25.85 -26.26
CA PRO A 394 27.42 -25.54 -26.12
C PRO A 394 26.63 -26.73 -25.52
N PRO A 395 25.83 -26.54 -24.44
CA PRO A 395 24.86 -27.54 -24.01
C PRO A 395 23.52 -27.39 -24.76
N GLU A 396 23.02 -28.55 -25.15
CA GLU A 396 21.74 -28.90 -25.78
C GLU A 396 20.51 -28.24 -25.10
N PRO A 397 19.44 -27.89 -25.84
CA PRO A 397 18.27 -27.21 -25.29
C PRO A 397 17.43 -28.17 -24.44
N ARG A 398 17.65 -28.10 -23.12
CA ARG A 398 16.82 -28.78 -22.11
C ARG A 398 15.46 -28.09 -22.05
N ALA A 399 14.40 -28.84 -22.30
CA ALA A 399 13.02 -28.38 -22.18
C ALA A 399 12.77 -27.76 -20.79
N PRO A 400 12.04 -26.63 -20.70
CA PRO A 400 11.76 -26.01 -19.41
C PRO A 400 10.80 -26.90 -18.62
N ASN A 401 11.30 -27.43 -17.51
CA ASN A 401 10.48 -28.05 -16.46
C ASN A 401 9.53 -26.99 -15.90
N THR A 402 8.30 -26.96 -16.40
CA THR A 402 7.21 -26.13 -15.88
C THR A 402 6.56 -26.80 -14.68
N ASP A 403 7.31 -27.00 -13.59
CA ASP A 403 6.75 -27.27 -12.26
C ASP A 403 6.58 -25.94 -11.52
N THR A 404 5.86 -25.01 -12.13
CA THR A 404 5.39 -23.82 -11.42
C THR A 404 4.10 -24.20 -10.72
N ILE A 405 4.22 -24.60 -9.45
CA ILE A 405 3.08 -24.82 -8.56
C ILE A 405 2.33 -23.48 -8.43
N HIS A 406 1.31 -23.29 -9.27
CA HIS A 406 0.36 -22.22 -9.10
C HIS A 406 -0.44 -22.50 -7.82
N PRO A 407 -0.41 -21.60 -6.81
CA PRO A 407 -1.19 -21.81 -5.59
C PRO A 407 -2.69 -21.88 -5.94
N PRO A 408 -3.46 -22.72 -5.21
CA PRO A 408 -4.91 -22.81 -5.40
C PRO A 408 -5.52 -21.43 -5.19
N ALA A 409 -6.46 -21.07 -6.08
CA ALA A 409 -7.10 -19.76 -6.21
C ALA A 409 -7.42 -19.10 -4.86
N GLN A 410 -6.46 -18.37 -4.32
CA GLN A 410 -6.74 -17.29 -3.40
C GLN A 410 -7.55 -16.27 -4.20
N GLY A 411 -8.57 -15.69 -3.58
CA GLY A 411 -9.40 -14.65 -4.20
C GLY A 411 -8.55 -13.52 -4.79
N PRO A 412 -9.15 -12.60 -5.56
CA PRO A 412 -8.42 -11.50 -6.19
C PRO A 412 -7.38 -10.90 -5.24
N PRO A 413 -6.14 -10.60 -5.68
CA PRO A 413 -5.28 -9.73 -4.89
C PRO A 413 -6.11 -8.47 -4.61
N VAL A 414 -6.36 -8.21 -3.33
CA VAL A 414 -7.09 -6.99 -2.94
C VAL A 414 -6.26 -5.86 -3.53
N PRO A 415 -6.84 -5.03 -4.44
CA PRO A 415 -6.07 -3.94 -5.04
C PRO A 415 -5.44 -3.16 -3.88
N GLY A 416 -4.11 -3.01 -3.94
CA GLY A 416 -3.33 -2.40 -2.86
C GLY A 416 -3.99 -1.11 -2.42
N GLN A 417 -4.08 -0.89 -1.10
CA GLN A 417 -4.77 0.26 -0.52
C GLN A 417 -4.36 1.54 -1.24
N SER A 418 -5.26 2.08 -2.06
CA SER A 418 -5.00 3.27 -2.85
C SER A 418 -5.11 4.48 -1.94
N ASN A 419 -4.00 5.12 -1.62
CA ASN A 419 -3.95 6.26 -0.69
C ASN A 419 -4.53 7.58 -1.27
N GLY A 420 -5.30 7.52 -2.37
CA GLY A 420 -5.86 8.70 -3.04
C GLY A 420 -7.40 8.71 -3.10
N LEU A 421 -7.99 9.89 -2.86
CA LEU A 421 -9.44 10.12 -3.04
C LEU A 421 -9.91 9.90 -4.48
N ILE A 422 -9.06 10.22 -5.45
CA ILE A 422 -9.34 10.03 -6.88
C ILE A 422 -9.48 8.54 -7.20
N ASP A 423 -8.64 7.68 -6.64
CA ASP A 423 -8.73 6.23 -6.84
C ASP A 423 -9.96 5.63 -6.17
N THR A 424 -10.31 6.09 -4.97
CA THR A 424 -11.53 5.64 -4.29
C THR A 424 -12.79 6.02 -5.08
N LEU A 425 -12.83 7.21 -5.68
CA LEU A 425 -13.92 7.62 -6.56
C LEU A 425 -13.94 6.83 -7.88
N ALA A 426 -12.79 6.62 -8.51
CA ALA A 426 -12.69 5.85 -9.76
C ALA A 426 -13.14 4.39 -9.57
N LEU A 427 -12.74 3.78 -8.44
CA LEU A 427 -13.05 2.41 -8.06
C LEU A 427 -14.38 2.26 -7.31
N MET A 428 -15.11 3.37 -7.11
CA MET A 428 -16.40 3.35 -6.47
C MET A 428 -17.35 2.42 -7.22
N ASN A 429 -18.05 1.56 -6.48
CA ASN A 429 -18.91 0.48 -6.97
C ASN A 429 -18.19 -0.69 -7.67
N VAL A 430 -17.03 -0.50 -8.30
CA VAL A 430 -16.24 -1.59 -8.92
C VAL A 430 -15.84 -2.64 -7.89
N HIS A 431 -15.45 -2.21 -6.69
CA HIS A 431 -15.09 -3.12 -5.61
C HIS A 431 -16.28 -3.96 -5.10
N ASN A 432 -17.47 -3.37 -5.02
CA ASN A 432 -18.69 -4.09 -4.62
C ASN A 432 -19.11 -5.08 -5.71
N GLU A 433 -19.06 -4.69 -6.98
CA GLU A 433 -19.33 -5.59 -8.09
C GLU A 433 -18.31 -6.74 -8.15
N ASN A 434 -17.04 -6.48 -7.89
CA ASN A 434 -16.01 -7.51 -7.80
C ASN A 434 -16.31 -8.53 -6.69
N LYS A 435 -16.78 -8.09 -5.52
CA LYS A 435 -17.22 -9.01 -4.45
C LYS A 435 -18.37 -9.92 -4.91
N LEU A 436 -19.26 -9.43 -5.76
CA LEU A 436 -20.38 -10.19 -6.31
C LEU A 436 -19.95 -11.16 -7.42
N LEU A 437 -18.91 -10.81 -8.18
CA LEU A 437 -18.31 -11.69 -9.20
C LEU A 437 -17.54 -12.86 -8.57
N TRP A 438 -16.87 -12.61 -7.44
CA TRP A 438 -16.07 -13.60 -6.71
C TRP A 438 -16.51 -13.72 -5.23
N PRO A 439 -17.68 -14.33 -4.97
CA PRO A 439 -18.15 -14.52 -3.60
C PRO A 439 -17.20 -15.48 -2.86
N THR A 440 -16.35 -14.92 -1.99
CA THR A 440 -15.41 -15.69 -1.15
C THR A 440 -16.11 -16.42 0.00
N GLN A 441 -17.33 -16.00 0.34
CA GLN A 441 -18.13 -16.62 1.40
C GLN A 441 -19.43 -17.23 0.83
N PRO A 442 -19.83 -18.43 1.27
CA PRO A 442 -21.03 -19.12 0.82
C PRO A 442 -22.34 -18.51 1.34
N THR A 443 -22.31 -17.38 2.07
CA THR A 443 -23.45 -16.89 2.83
C THR A 443 -23.89 -15.49 2.38
N ARG A 444 -25.19 -15.43 2.02
CA ARG A 444 -25.99 -14.29 1.54
C ARG A 444 -25.78 -13.87 0.08
N VAL A 445 -26.76 -14.27 -0.74
CA VAL A 445 -27.16 -13.54 -1.94
C VAL A 445 -27.35 -12.08 -1.54
N ALA A 446 -26.51 -11.17 -2.03
CA ALA A 446 -26.67 -9.76 -1.76
C ALA A 446 -28.01 -9.29 -2.34
N ASP A 447 -28.79 -8.58 -1.52
CA ASP A 447 -30.04 -7.98 -1.97
C ASP A 447 -29.77 -7.05 -3.16
N PRO A 448 -30.66 -7.01 -4.17
CA PRO A 448 -30.51 -6.11 -5.28
C PRO A 448 -30.45 -4.67 -4.77
N LEU A 449 -29.51 -3.86 -5.31
CA LEU A 449 -29.40 -2.45 -4.92
C LEU A 449 -30.75 -1.76 -5.07
N SER A 450 -31.11 -0.94 -4.06
CA SER A 450 -32.34 -0.16 -4.11
C SER A 450 -32.33 0.77 -5.33
N PHE A 451 -33.51 1.10 -5.86
CA PHE A 451 -33.62 2.03 -6.97
C PHE A 451 -32.94 3.38 -6.66
N THR A 452 -33.07 3.86 -5.42
CA THR A 452 -32.42 5.09 -4.95
C THR A 452 -30.89 4.98 -4.97
N GLN A 453 -30.32 3.86 -4.54
CA GLN A 453 -28.87 3.61 -4.61
C GLN A 453 -28.39 3.52 -6.05
N LYS A 454 -29.15 2.88 -6.95
CA LYS A 454 -28.82 2.85 -8.38
C LYS A 454 -28.80 4.25 -8.97
N ALA A 455 -29.80 5.08 -8.66
CA ALA A 455 -29.89 6.45 -9.14
C ALA A 455 -28.73 7.33 -8.60
N THR A 456 -28.38 7.20 -7.31
CA THR A 456 -27.25 7.94 -6.74
C THR A 456 -25.92 7.50 -7.32
N ILE A 457 -25.69 6.19 -7.46
CA ILE A 457 -24.49 5.65 -8.10
C ILE A 457 -24.42 6.15 -9.55
N PHE A 458 -25.51 6.06 -10.32
CA PHE A 458 -25.54 6.55 -11.69
C PHE A 458 -25.20 8.04 -11.80
N LEU A 459 -25.83 8.90 -10.98
CA LEU A 459 -25.55 10.34 -11.00
C LEU A 459 -24.11 10.64 -10.57
N SER A 460 -23.61 9.96 -9.53
CA SER A 460 -22.23 10.12 -9.07
C SER A 460 -21.22 9.69 -10.13
N LEU A 461 -21.52 8.63 -10.89
CA LEU A 461 -20.69 8.16 -11.98
C LEU A 461 -20.70 9.14 -13.15
N ILE A 462 -21.86 9.71 -13.52
CA ILE A 462 -21.92 10.76 -14.54
C ILE A 462 -20.99 11.91 -14.18
N ILE A 463 -21.07 12.40 -12.94
CA ILE A 463 -20.23 13.52 -12.47
C ILE A 463 -18.75 13.11 -12.47
N ALA A 464 -18.42 11.91 -11.98
CA ALA A 464 -17.05 11.41 -11.96
C ALA A 464 -16.47 11.22 -13.37
N THR A 465 -17.29 10.78 -14.34
CA THR A 465 -16.85 10.56 -15.74
C THR A 465 -16.55 11.85 -16.50
N LEU A 466 -17.00 13.02 -16.02
CA LEU A 466 -16.59 14.31 -16.59
C LEU A 466 -15.10 14.59 -16.39
N HIS A 467 -14.46 13.96 -15.40
CA HIS A 467 -13.03 14.09 -15.17
C HIS A 467 -12.25 13.05 -15.99
N PRO A 468 -11.37 13.45 -16.93
CA PRO A 468 -10.72 12.53 -17.85
C PRO A 468 -9.85 11.48 -17.15
N GLU A 469 -9.19 11.84 -16.04
CA GLU A 469 -8.38 10.88 -15.29
C GLU A 469 -9.24 9.83 -14.56
N LEU A 470 -10.39 10.22 -14.00
CA LEU A 470 -11.29 9.28 -13.33
C LEU A 470 -11.89 8.32 -14.35
N TYR A 471 -12.28 8.85 -15.51
CA TYR A 471 -12.75 8.05 -16.63
C TYR A 471 -11.70 7.02 -17.08
N ASN A 472 -10.46 7.45 -17.32
CA ASN A 472 -9.39 6.55 -17.75
C ASN A 472 -9.08 5.48 -16.71
N ARG A 473 -8.95 5.83 -15.42
CA ARG A 473 -8.71 4.88 -14.33
C ARG A 473 -9.86 3.88 -14.17
N ARG A 474 -11.10 4.35 -14.27
CA ARG A 474 -12.26 3.46 -14.22
C ARG A 474 -12.29 2.51 -15.41
N ARG A 475 -12.00 3.00 -16.62
CA ARG A 475 -11.94 2.19 -17.85
C ARG A 475 -10.87 1.11 -17.77
N THR A 476 -9.68 1.42 -17.26
CA THR A 476 -8.63 0.40 -17.06
C THR A 476 -9.04 -0.65 -16.04
N ALA A 477 -9.66 -0.25 -14.92
CA ALA A 477 -10.17 -1.19 -13.92
C ALA A 477 -11.25 -2.12 -14.48
N LEU A 478 -12.18 -1.60 -15.30
CA LEU A 478 -13.19 -2.40 -15.98
C LEU A 478 -12.57 -3.38 -16.99
N ARG A 479 -11.60 -2.93 -17.80
CA ARG A 479 -10.89 -3.79 -18.75
C ARG A 479 -10.14 -4.93 -18.06
N GLN A 480 -9.47 -4.65 -16.95
CA GLN A 480 -8.79 -5.69 -16.17
C GLN A 480 -9.78 -6.72 -15.62
N ARG A 481 -10.91 -6.25 -15.09
CA ARG A 481 -12.00 -7.10 -14.60
C ARG A 481 -12.55 -8.01 -15.71
N GLU A 482 -12.85 -7.44 -16.87
CA GLU A 482 -13.41 -8.16 -18.00
C GLU A 482 -12.42 -9.14 -18.64
N GLY A 483 -11.14 -8.74 -18.77
CA GLY A 483 -10.07 -9.63 -19.20
C GLY A 483 -9.97 -10.87 -18.31
N ARG A 484 -10.10 -10.70 -16.99
CA ARG A 484 -10.16 -11.81 -16.05
C ARG A 484 -11.40 -12.68 -16.23
N LEU A 485 -12.59 -12.08 -16.38
CA LEU A 485 -13.80 -12.86 -16.61
C LEU A 485 -13.71 -13.71 -17.88
N ARG A 486 -13.05 -13.22 -18.92
CA ARG A 486 -12.77 -14.01 -20.14
C ARG A 486 -11.83 -15.17 -19.86
N THR A 487 -10.75 -14.96 -19.09
CA THR A 487 -9.86 -16.07 -18.72
C THR A 487 -10.58 -17.14 -17.90
N GLU A 488 -11.47 -16.75 -16.99
CA GLU A 488 -12.30 -17.68 -16.20
C GLU A 488 -13.30 -18.45 -17.08
N MET A 489 -13.97 -17.76 -18.00
CA MET A 489 -14.92 -18.39 -18.92
C MET A 489 -14.22 -19.32 -19.92
N ASN A 490 -13.08 -18.91 -20.46
CA ASN A 490 -12.26 -19.76 -21.33
C ASN A 490 -11.74 -21.00 -20.59
N ALA A 491 -11.37 -20.87 -19.32
CA ALA A 491 -10.97 -22.01 -18.48
C ALA A 491 -12.13 -22.99 -18.24
N MET A 492 -13.36 -22.47 -18.13
CA MET A 492 -14.58 -23.28 -17.95
C MET A 492 -15.02 -23.97 -19.24
N GLU A 493 -14.87 -23.32 -20.40
CA GLU A 493 -15.33 -23.80 -21.70
C GLU A 493 -14.36 -24.75 -22.41
N ARG A 494 -13.07 -24.71 -22.07
CA ARG A 494 -12.06 -25.59 -22.69
C ARG A 494 -12.39 -27.05 -22.39
N THR A 495 -13.19 -27.68 -23.24
CA THR A 495 -13.50 -29.10 -23.19
C THR A 495 -12.18 -29.85 -23.26
N PRO A 496 -11.92 -30.85 -22.41
CA PRO A 496 -10.77 -31.72 -22.63
C PRO A 496 -11.00 -32.36 -24.00
N GLU A 497 -10.23 -31.95 -25.00
CA GLU A 497 -10.17 -32.69 -26.25
C GLU A 497 -9.81 -34.12 -25.86
N ALA A 498 -10.71 -35.04 -26.18
CA ALA A 498 -10.69 -36.40 -25.69
C ALA A 498 -9.33 -37.02 -26.02
N MET A 499 -8.44 -37.09 -25.02
CA MET A 499 -7.28 -37.95 -25.10
C MET A 499 -7.81 -39.38 -25.05
N GLU A 500 -8.10 -39.91 -26.25
CA GLU A 500 -8.28 -41.34 -26.46
C GLU A 500 -7.02 -42.05 -25.94
N SER A 501 -7.21 -42.88 -24.91
CA SER A 501 -6.30 -43.97 -24.47
C SER A 501 -5.14 -43.68 -23.51
N GLY A 502 -5.26 -42.71 -22.59
CA GLY A 502 -4.33 -42.58 -21.44
C GLY A 502 -5.06 -42.55 -20.09
N GLU A 503 -4.51 -43.17 -19.06
CA GLU A 503 -5.00 -42.97 -17.69
C GLU A 503 -4.96 -41.47 -17.34
N PRO A 504 -6.01 -40.93 -16.68
CA PRO A 504 -6.10 -39.51 -16.40
C PRO A 504 -4.94 -39.06 -15.50
N ASN A 505 -4.12 -38.15 -16.01
CA ASN A 505 -2.98 -37.64 -15.27
C ASN A 505 -3.48 -36.86 -14.03
N GLU A 506 -2.71 -36.84 -12.93
CA GLU A 506 -3.08 -36.13 -11.70
C GLU A 506 -3.35 -34.64 -11.97
N GLU A 507 -2.65 -34.07 -12.95
CA GLU A 507 -2.85 -32.71 -13.43
C GLU A 507 -4.22 -32.50 -14.09
N GLU A 508 -4.73 -33.49 -14.83
CA GLU A 508 -6.06 -33.44 -15.45
C GLU A 508 -7.15 -33.49 -14.39
N LEU A 509 -6.98 -34.34 -13.37
CA LEU A 509 -7.87 -34.38 -12.21
C LEU A 509 -7.90 -33.04 -11.46
N ARG A 510 -6.74 -32.38 -11.30
CA ARG A 510 -6.66 -31.03 -10.71
C ARG A 510 -7.37 -29.99 -11.58
N LYS A 511 -7.17 -30.01 -12.90
CA LYS A 511 -7.85 -29.13 -13.86
C LYS A 511 -9.36 -29.34 -13.85
N GLN A 512 -9.81 -30.60 -13.76
CA GLN A 512 -11.22 -30.94 -13.70
C GLN A 512 -11.88 -30.44 -12.41
N ARG A 513 -11.26 -30.68 -11.24
CA ARG A 513 -11.72 -30.12 -9.96
C ARG A 513 -11.79 -28.60 -9.99
N TYR A 514 -10.82 -27.96 -10.63
CA TYR A 514 -10.82 -26.51 -10.79
C TYR A 514 -11.99 -26.02 -11.66
N ARG A 515 -12.30 -26.68 -12.78
CA ARG A 515 -13.47 -26.36 -13.61
C ARG A 515 -14.79 -26.56 -12.86
N GLU A 516 -14.92 -27.64 -12.10
CA GLU A 516 -16.10 -27.89 -11.27
C GLU A 516 -16.29 -26.78 -10.23
N GLN A 517 -15.20 -26.34 -9.58
CA GLN A 517 -15.26 -25.20 -8.66
C GLN A 517 -15.71 -23.91 -9.35
N LEU A 518 -15.19 -23.61 -10.55
CA LEU A 518 -15.63 -22.45 -11.33
C LEU A 518 -17.11 -22.54 -11.73
N GLN A 519 -17.59 -23.72 -12.13
CA GLN A 519 -19.00 -23.95 -12.46
C GLN A 519 -19.90 -23.76 -11.25
N ILE A 520 -19.51 -24.29 -10.08
CA ILE A 520 -20.25 -24.09 -8.83
C ILE A 520 -20.28 -22.61 -8.44
N GLN A 521 -19.17 -21.89 -8.57
CA GLN A 521 -19.12 -20.45 -8.33
C GLN A 521 -20.02 -19.69 -9.31
N HIS A 522 -19.96 -20.01 -10.60
CA HIS A 522 -20.79 -19.39 -11.63
C HIS A 522 -22.28 -19.65 -11.38
N ALA A 523 -22.66 -20.86 -10.97
CA ALA A 523 -24.03 -21.24 -10.64
C ALA A 523 -24.60 -20.42 -9.47
N ARG A 524 -23.75 -20.03 -8.51
CA ARG A 524 -24.13 -19.21 -7.33
C ARG A 524 -24.29 -17.72 -7.63
N ARG A 525 -23.78 -17.22 -8.76
CA ARG A 525 -23.89 -15.80 -9.12
C ARG A 525 -25.37 -15.40 -9.33
N PRO A 526 -25.78 -14.18 -8.93
CA PRO A 526 -27.12 -13.69 -9.20
C PRO A 526 -27.36 -13.54 -10.71
N LEU A 527 -28.62 -13.58 -11.15
CA LEU A 527 -29.00 -13.63 -12.57
C LEU A 527 -28.39 -12.49 -13.40
N TRP A 528 -28.44 -11.25 -12.89
CA TRP A 528 -27.88 -10.08 -13.58
C TRP A 528 -26.35 -10.18 -13.75
N VAL A 529 -25.64 -10.83 -12.81
CA VAL A 529 -24.20 -11.08 -12.93
C VAL A 529 -23.93 -12.13 -14.00
N LYS A 530 -24.76 -13.19 -14.07
CA LYS A 530 -24.66 -14.21 -15.13
C LYS A 530 -24.86 -13.59 -16.51
N GLU A 531 -25.87 -12.73 -16.67
CA GLU A 531 -26.10 -11.98 -17.91
C GLU A 531 -24.90 -11.09 -18.28
N TYR A 532 -24.31 -10.39 -17.29
CA TYR A 532 -23.11 -9.60 -17.50
C TYR A 532 -21.91 -10.45 -17.96
N VAL A 533 -21.67 -11.60 -17.31
CA VAL A 533 -20.58 -12.53 -17.68
C VAL A 533 -20.79 -13.07 -19.10
N LEU A 534 -22.02 -13.43 -19.47
CA LEU A 534 -22.37 -13.87 -20.81
C LEU A 534 -22.15 -12.76 -21.86
N ARG A 535 -22.48 -11.51 -21.54
CA ARG A 535 -22.20 -10.36 -22.42
C ARG A 535 -20.70 -10.16 -22.63
N VAL A 536 -19.92 -10.18 -21.54
CA VAL A 536 -18.45 -10.02 -21.60
C VAL A 536 -17.79 -11.13 -22.42
N ARG A 537 -18.35 -12.36 -22.36
CA ARG A 537 -17.95 -13.49 -23.19
C ARG A 537 -18.28 -13.27 -24.67
N GLY A 538 -19.45 -12.70 -24.98
CA GLY A 538 -19.90 -12.42 -26.34
C GLY A 538 -19.06 -11.42 -27.13
N GLY A 539 -18.12 -10.73 -26.46
CA GLY A 539 -17.24 -9.77 -27.12
C GLY A 539 -17.88 -8.42 -27.42
N ASP A 540 -19.16 -8.23 -27.05
CA ASP A 540 -19.86 -6.94 -27.14
C ASP A 540 -19.13 -5.90 -26.27
N TRP A 541 -18.28 -5.11 -26.90
CA TRP A 541 -17.76 -3.89 -26.31
C TRP A 541 -18.85 -2.82 -26.34
N ILE A 542 -18.88 -1.99 -25.30
CA ILE A 542 -19.67 -0.73 -25.31
C ILE A 542 -18.94 0.36 -26.14
N ASP A 543 -17.70 0.08 -26.58
CA ASP A 543 -16.81 1.04 -27.22
C ASP A 543 -16.77 0.96 -28.77
N GLU A 544 -17.54 0.05 -29.40
CA GLU A 544 -17.66 -0.05 -30.87
C GLU A 544 -18.99 0.49 -31.41
#